data_AF-A0A2R6FXN7-F1
#
_entry.id   AF-A0A2R6FXN7-F1
#
_cell.length_a   1.000
_cell.length_b   1.000
_cell.length_c   1.000
_cell.angle_alpha   90.00
_cell.angle_beta   90.00
_cell.angle_gamma   90.00
#
_symmetry.space_group_name_H-M   'P 1'
#
loop_
_entity.id
_entity.type
_entity.pdbx_description
1 polymer ?
#
loop_
_entity_poly.entity_id
_entity_poly.type
_entity_poly.pdbx_seq_one_letter_code
_entity_poly.pdbx_strand_id
1 'polypeptide(L)' 'LGPAAINMAYRFVMDDREEETIKQDRLEIIEQEHGVWRCQTQFSCTEVCPKDIPLTEHIQELKREAVKKNLKFW' A
#
# COMPACT_ATOMS: atom_id res chain seq x y z
N LEU A 1 0.96 0.31 -10.92
CA LEU A 1 -0.21 -0.16 -10.15
C LEU A 1 -1.15 1.01 -9.89
N GLY A 2 -2.46 0.76 -9.89
CA GLY A 2 -3.48 1.77 -9.59
C GLY A 2 -4.07 1.60 -8.18
N PRO A 3 -4.95 2.51 -7.74
CA PRO A 3 -5.46 2.53 -6.36
C PRO A 3 -6.18 1.23 -5.97
N ALA A 4 -6.97 0.64 -6.87
CA ALA A 4 -7.67 -0.62 -6.59
C ALA A 4 -6.73 -1.81 -6.34
N ALA A 5 -5.66 -1.93 -7.13
CA ALA A 5 -4.66 -2.99 -6.96
C ALA A 5 -3.83 -2.77 -5.68
N ILE A 6 -3.44 -1.52 -5.41
CA ILE A 6 -2.71 -1.18 -4.17
C ILE A 6 -3.58 -1.43 -2.94
N ASN A 7 -4.89 -1.14 -3.00
CA ASN A 7 -5.83 -1.46 -1.94
C ASN A 7 -5.96 -2.96 -1.67
N MET A 8 -5.89 -3.78 -2.72
CA MET A 8 -5.87 -5.24 -2.56
C MET A 8 -4.60 -5.69 -1.85
N ALA A 9 -3.45 -5.07 -2.16
CA ALA A 9 -2.21 -5.36 -1.46
C ALA A 9 -2.28 -4.90 0.01
N TYR A 10 -2.81 -3.71 0.28
CA TYR A 10 -3.06 -3.20 1.64
C TYR A 10 -3.82 -4.20 2.49
N ARG A 11 -4.91 -4.77 1.94
CA ARG A 11 -5.72 -5.78 2.64
C ARG A 11 -4.86 -6.91 3.19
N PHE A 12 -3.94 -7.45 2.39
CA PHE A 12 -3.11 -8.59 2.79
C PHE A 12 -1.90 -8.20 3.62
N VAL A 13 -1.26 -7.06 3.32
CA VAL A 13 -0.12 -6.56 4.12
C VAL A 13 -0.55 -6.28 5.56
N MET A 14 -1.77 -5.79 5.76
CA MET A 14 -2.32 -5.45 7.08
C MET A 14 -3.13 -6.58 7.72
N ASP A 15 -3.20 -7.77 7.11
CA ASP A 15 -3.95 -8.91 7.67
C ASP A 15 -3.09 -9.66 8.68
N ASP A 16 -3.45 -9.66 9.95
CA ASP A 16 -2.70 -10.37 11.01
C ASP A 16 -2.63 -11.89 10.81
N ARG A 17 -3.44 -12.46 9.91
CA ARG A 17 -3.42 -13.89 9.57
C ARG A 17 -2.36 -14.26 8.53
N GLU A 18 -1.83 -13.29 7.78
CA GLU A 18 -0.78 -13.56 6.80
C GLU A 18 0.57 -13.76 7.50
N GLU A 19 1.36 -14.72 7.03
CA GLU A 19 2.73 -14.93 7.51
C GLU A 19 3.60 -13.69 7.25
N GLU A 20 4.48 -13.34 8.18
CA GLU A 20 5.33 -12.16 8.09
C GLU A 20 6.20 -12.17 6.83
N THR A 21 6.74 -13.34 6.45
CA THR A 21 7.50 -13.53 5.20
C THR A 21 6.69 -13.13 3.97
N ILE A 22 5.44 -13.57 3.89
CA ILE A 22 4.53 -13.25 2.78
C ILE A 22 4.19 -11.75 2.77
N LYS A 23 4.01 -11.14 3.95
CA LYS A 23 3.80 -9.69 4.06
C LYS A 23 4.99 -8.91 3.52
N GLN A 24 6.22 -9.33 3.85
CA GLN A 24 7.45 -8.70 3.35
C GLN A 24 7.56 -8.82 1.82
N ASP A 25 7.30 -10.00 1.25
CA ASP A 25 7.32 -10.23 -0.20
C ASP A 25 6.31 -9.30 -0.93
N ARG A 26 5.11 -9.16 -0.38
CA ARG A 26 4.10 -8.23 -0.93
C ARG A 26 4.58 -6.79 -0.86
N LEU A 27 5.18 -6.39 0.27
CA LEU A 27 5.68 -5.03 0.45
C LEU A 27 6.82 -4.71 -0.54
N GLU A 28 7.68 -5.68 -0.86
CA GLU A 28 8.74 -5.53 -1.89
C GLU A 28 8.18 -5.28 -3.29
N ILE A 29 7.11 -5.97 -3.66
CA ILE A 29 6.46 -5.77 -4.95
C ILE A 29 5.82 -4.37 -5.01
N ILE A 30 5.21 -3.94 -3.90
CA ILE A 30 4.46 -2.69 -3.84
C ILE A 30 5.38 -1.46 -3.71
N GLU A 31 6.57 -1.59 -3.13
CA GLU A 31 7.55 -0.51 -3.03
C GLU A 31 8.36 -0.28 -4.32
N GLN A 32 8.10 -1.01 -5.41
CA GLN A 32 8.72 -0.72 -6.70
C GLN A 32 8.29 0.66 -7.24
N GLU A 33 9.07 1.22 -8.17
CA GLU A 33 8.83 2.55 -8.75
C GLU A 33 7.37 2.72 -9.22
N HIS A 34 6.82 1.73 -9.92
CA HIS A 34 5.45 1.76 -10.43
C HIS A 34 4.38 1.28 -9.41
N GLY A 35 4.76 1.06 -8.17
CA GLY A 35 3.87 0.70 -7.05
C GLY A 35 3.33 1.93 -6.33
N VAL A 36 3.54 2.02 -5.01
CA VAL A 36 3.00 3.12 -4.18
C VAL A 36 3.58 4.50 -4.52
N TRP A 37 4.80 4.56 -5.06
CA TRP A 37 5.53 5.83 -5.24
C TRP A 37 4.97 6.74 -6.34
N ARG A 38 4.22 6.19 -7.30
CA ARG A 38 3.54 7.00 -8.33
C ARG A 38 2.32 7.77 -7.80
N CYS A 39 1.80 7.40 -6.63
CA CYS A 39 0.68 8.11 -6.02
C CYS A 39 1.14 9.48 -5.52
N GLN A 40 0.63 10.56 -6.12
CA GLN A 40 0.89 11.95 -5.72
C GLN A 40 -0.17 12.49 -4.75
N THR A 41 -0.98 11.61 -4.15
CA THR A 41 -2.00 12.01 -3.15
C THR A 41 -3.04 12.99 -3.71
N GLN A 42 -3.56 12.72 -4.92
CA GLN A 42 -4.56 13.58 -5.58
C GLN A 42 -6.00 13.40 -5.03
N PHE A 43 -6.23 12.39 -4.17
CA PHE A 43 -7.52 12.06 -3.53
C PHE A 43 -8.68 11.62 -4.44
N SER A 44 -8.58 11.80 -5.76
CA SER A 44 -9.65 11.45 -6.71
C SER A 44 -10.12 10.00 -6.58
N CYS A 45 -9.23 9.05 -6.27
CA CYS A 45 -9.60 7.66 -6.07
C CYS A 45 -10.54 7.43 -4.88
N THR A 46 -10.31 8.13 -3.77
CA THR A 46 -11.20 8.06 -2.60
C THR A 46 -12.53 8.75 -2.91
N GLU A 47 -12.49 9.94 -3.53
CA GLU A 47 -13.67 10.74 -3.85
C GLU A 47 -14.67 10.02 -4.76
N VAL A 48 -14.18 9.31 -5.78
CA VAL A 48 -15.06 8.61 -6.74
C VAL A 48 -15.39 7.17 -6.34
N CYS A 49 -14.91 6.69 -5.18
CA CYS A 49 -15.10 5.29 -4.81
C CYS A 49 -16.57 5.03 -4.44
N PRO A 50 -17.30 4.16 -5.17
CA PRO A 50 -18.72 3.91 -4.89
C PRO A 50 -18.95 3.06 -3.63
N LYS A 51 -17.87 2.70 -2.92
CA LYS A 51 -17.89 1.89 -1.69
C LYS A 51 -17.32 2.66 -0.51
N ASP A 52 -17.05 3.96 -0.67
CA ASP A 52 -16.51 4.82 0.38
C ASP A 52 -15.23 4.28 1.02
N ILE A 53 -14.39 3.59 0.23
CA ILE A 53 -13.13 3.04 0.71
C ILE A 53 -12.11 4.18 0.81
N PRO A 54 -11.41 4.35 1.94
CA PRO A 54 -10.39 5.38 2.11
C PRO A 54 -9.07 5.00 1.39
N LEU A 55 -9.13 4.87 0.07
CA LEU A 55 -8.05 4.37 -0.78
C LEU A 55 -6.74 5.17 -0.62
N THR A 56 -6.84 6.49 -0.52
CA THR A 56 -5.68 7.35 -0.31
C THR A 56 -4.98 7.03 1.01
N GLU A 57 -5.73 6.80 2.09
CA GLU A 57 -5.17 6.47 3.40
C GLU A 57 -4.42 5.13 3.37
N HIS A 58 -5.03 4.11 2.78
CA HIS A 58 -4.41 2.80 2.60
C HIS A 58 -3.08 2.88 1.82
N ILE A 59 -3.04 3.69 0.75
CA ILE A 59 -1.81 3.90 -0.02
C ILE A 59 -0.73 4.60 0.83
N GLN A 60 -1.11 5.61 1.63
CA GLN A 60 -0.16 6.32 2.51
C GLN A 60 0.38 5.42 3.63
N GLU A 61 -0.44 4.51 4.14
CA GLU A 61 0.01 3.54 5.14
C GLU A 61 1.01 2.55 4.56
N LEU A 62 0.78 2.03 3.35
CA LEU A 62 1.77 1.20 2.67
C LEU A 62 3.08 1.94 2.39
N LYS A 63 3.03 3.23 2.03
CA LYS A 63 4.26 4.05 1.92
C LYS A 63 5.00 4.13 3.26
N ARG A 64 4.27 4.34 4.37
CA ARG A 64 4.87 4.36 5.71
C ARG A 64 5.53 3.03 6.06
N GLU A 65 4.88 1.91 5.79
CA GLU A 65 5.45 0.58 6.04
C GLU A 65 6.68 0.31 5.17
N ALA A 66 6.67 0.70 3.88
CA ALA A 66 7.84 0.60 3.01
C ALA A 66 9.02 1.44 3.53
N VAL A 67 8.78 2.67 4.00
CA VAL A 67 9.83 3.50 4.61
C VAL A 67 10.36 2.85 5.90
N LYS A 68 9.48 2.39 6.79
CA LYS A 68 9.89 1.72 8.05
C LYS A 68 10.75 0.50 7.77
N LYS A 69 10.39 -0.32 6.77
CA LYS A 69 11.19 -1.48 6.35
C LYS A 69 12.59 -1.05 5.92
N ASN A 70 12.69 -0.04 5.06
CA ASN A 70 13.97 0.46 4.55
C ASN A 70 14.84 1.12 5.65
N LEU A 71 14.21 1.77 6.64
CA LEU A 71 14.93 2.32 7.79
C LEU A 71 15.44 1.26 8.76
N LYS A 72 14.74 0.13 8.94
CA LYS A 72 15.21 -0.99 9.79
C LYS A 72 16.50 -1.63 9.28
N PHE A 73 16.83 -1.41 8.01
CA PHE A 73 18.05 -1.91 7.37
C PHE A 73 19.26 -0.98 7.60
N TRP A 74 19.06 0.26 8.05
CA TRP A 74 20.11 1.25 8.30
C TRP A 74 20.58 1.27 9.75
#